data_AF-A0A4V3BFF8-F1
#
_entry.id   AF-A0A4V3BFF8-F1
#
_cell.length_a   1.000
_cell.length_b   1.000
_cell.length_c   1.000
_cell.angle_alpha   90.00
_cell.angle_beta   90.00
_cell.angle_gamma   90.00
#
_symmetry.space_group_name_H-M   'P 1'
#
loop_
_entity.id
_entity.type
_entity.pdbx_description
1 polymer ?
#
loop_
_entity_poly.entity_id
_entity_poly.type
_entity_poly.pdbx_seq_one_letter_code
_entity_poly.pdbx_strand_id
1 'polypeptide(L)' 'MESHRDAFVTANEIYDMGVPPQTLSMWLTNDFIQVVHKNKLDRFFWKHEVEALINIYLKN' A
#
# COMPACT_ATOMS: atom_id res chain seq x y z
N MET A 1 -13.44 17.05 -7.58
CA MET A 1 -12.03 16.99 -8.01
C MET A 1 -11.32 16.14 -6.98
N GLU A 2 -11.19 14.83 -7.23
CA GLU A 2 -10.28 14.00 -6.44
C GLU A 2 -8.85 14.47 -6.73
N SER A 3 -8.20 15.02 -5.72
CA SER A 3 -6.82 15.46 -5.83
C SER A 3 -5.98 14.23 -6.13
N HIS A 4 -5.20 14.24 -7.21
CA HIS A 4 -4.27 13.17 -7.60
C HIS A 4 -3.29 12.74 -6.47
N ARG A 5 -3.19 13.51 -5.38
CA ARG A 5 -2.44 13.15 -4.17
C ARG A 5 -3.05 11.98 -3.40
N ASP A 6 -4.36 11.75 -3.48
CA ASP A 6 -5.05 10.64 -2.81
C ASP A 6 -4.85 9.29 -3.52
N ALA A 7 -4.25 9.27 -4.70
CA ALA A 7 -4.13 8.06 -5.49
C ALA A 7 -3.00 7.13 -4.99
N PHE A 8 -2.00 7.68 -4.28
CA PHE A 8 -0.83 6.95 -3.83
C PHE A 8 -0.65 7.03 -2.32
N VAL A 9 -0.11 5.97 -1.75
CA VAL A 9 0.28 5.89 -0.33
C VAL A 9 1.71 5.41 -0.20
N THR A 10 2.40 5.88 0.82
CA THR A 10 3.73 5.43 1.23
C THR A 10 3.66 4.20 2.13
N ALA A 11 4.79 3.53 2.34
CA ALA A 11 4.87 2.41 3.28
C ALA A 11 4.43 2.80 4.70
N ASN A 12 4.80 4.00 5.18
CA ASN A 12 4.38 4.48 6.49
C ASN A 12 2.86 4.66 6.58
N GLU A 13 2.25 5.29 5.56
CA GLU A 13 0.79 5.44 5.50
C GLU A 13 0.08 4.08 5.46
N ILE A 14 0.64 3.08 4.76
CA ILE A 14 0.12 1.72 4.77
C ILE A 14 0.14 1.12 6.19
N TYR A 15 1.17 1.42 6.98
CA TYR A 15 1.24 0.98 8.38
C TYR A 15 0.19 1.68 9.25
N ASP A 16 -0.01 2.99 9.05
CA ASP A 16 -1.06 3.77 9.72
C ASP A 16 -2.47 3.28 9.33
N MET A 17 -2.65 2.71 8.13
CA MET A 17 -3.89 2.04 7.71
C MET A 17 -4.12 0.68 8.37
N GLY A 18 -3.21 0.23 9.25
CA GLY A 18 -3.33 -1.00 10.03
C GLY A 18 -2.72 -2.23 9.35
N VAL A 19 -1.92 -2.06 8.29
CA VAL A 19 -1.19 -3.17 7.66
C VAL A 19 0.19 -3.33 8.33
N PRO A 20 0.48 -4.45 8.99
CA PRO A 20 1.80 -4.66 9.59
C PRO A 20 2.93 -4.69 8.55
N PRO A 21 4.16 -4.25 8.88
CA PRO A 21 5.30 -4.29 7.94
C PRO A 21 5.59 -5.67 7.35
N GLN A 22 5.43 -6.72 8.16
CA GLN A 22 5.57 -8.11 7.71
C GLN A 22 4.53 -8.50 6.65
N THR A 23 3.30 -7.99 6.78
CA THR A 23 2.22 -8.23 5.81
C THR A 23 2.49 -7.51 4.50
N LEU A 24 2.91 -6.24 4.56
CA LEU A 24 3.32 -5.50 3.36
C LEU A 24 4.49 -6.19 2.65
N SER A 25 5.49 -6.66 3.41
CA SER A 25 6.61 -7.43 2.84
C SER A 25 6.12 -8.71 2.17
N MET A 26 5.19 -9.44 2.78
CA MET A 26 4.60 -10.65 2.19
C MET A 26 3.87 -10.33 0.88
N TRP A 27 3.07 -9.26 0.84
CA TRP A 27 2.37 -8.85 -0.38
C TRP A 27 3.33 -8.49 -1.51
N LEU A 28 4.43 -7.82 -1.19
CA LEU A 28 5.50 -7.53 -2.16
C LEU A 28 6.21 -8.78 -2.65
N THR A 29 6.53 -9.73 -1.76
CA THR A 29 7.24 -10.97 -2.12
C THR A 29 6.39 -11.92 -2.96
N ASN A 30 5.06 -11.87 -2.82
CA ASN A 30 4.12 -12.71 -3.57
C ASN A 30 3.48 -11.98 -4.76
N ASP A 31 4.00 -10.82 -5.16
CA ASP A 31 3.49 -10.00 -6.27
C ASP A 31 1.99 -9.61 -6.14
N PHE A 32 1.45 -9.53 -4.92
CA PHE A 32 0.09 -9.06 -4.68
C PHE A 32 -0.06 -7.54 -4.80
N ILE A 33 1.04 -6.81 -4.63
CA ILE A 33 1.09 -5.36 -4.81
C ILE A 33 2.44 -4.96 -5.38
N GLN A 34 2.47 -3.88 -6.17
CA GLN A 34 3.69 -3.39 -6.79
C GLN A 34 4.03 -1.97 -6.34
N VAL A 35 5.33 -1.67 -6.32
CA VAL A 35 5.83 -0.31 -6.11
C VAL A 35 5.66 0.47 -7.41
N VAL A 36 4.75 1.45 -7.41
CA VAL A 36 4.44 2.25 -8.60
C VAL A 36 5.51 3.29 -8.86
N HIS A 37 6.02 3.89 -7.79
CA HIS A 37 7.10 4.86 -7.84
C HIS A 37 7.98 4.73 -6.60
N LYS A 38 9.26 5.09 -6.72
CA LYS A 38 10.17 5.18 -5.59
C LYS A 38 11.05 6.40 -5.73
N ASN A 39 11.28 7.09 -4.63
CA ASN A 39 12.31 8.11 -4.52
C ASN A 39 13.41 7.60 -3.57
N LYS A 40 14.33 8.47 -3.15
CA LYS A 40 15.44 8.07 -2.25
C LYS A 40 14.98 7.69 -0.83
N LEU A 41 13.81 8.14 -0.41
CA LEU A 41 13.28 8.02 0.95
C LEU A 41 12.11 7.01 1.01
N ASP A 42 11.25 7.03 -0.01
CA ASP A 42 9.94 6.38 0.04
C ASP A 42 9.63 5.53 -1.20
N ARG A 43 8.73 4.58 -0.98
CA ARG A 43 8.07 3.76 -1.98
C ARG A 43 6.60 4.11 -1.98
N PHE A 44 6.04 4.30 -3.17
CA PHE A 44 4.65 4.67 -3.39
C PHE A 44 3.89 3.50 -3.99
N PHE A 45 2.69 3.29 -3.50
CA PHE A 45 1.78 2.21 -3.86
C PHE A 45 0.43 2.81 -4.24
N TRP A 46 -0.33 2.14 -5.12
CA TRP A 46 -1.70 2.55 -5.38
C TRP A 46 -2.55 2.35 -4.15
N LYS A 47 -3.21 3.42 -3.68
CA LYS A 47 -4.06 3.38 -2.50
C LYS A 47 -5.19 2.36 -2.66
N HIS A 48 -5.84 2.34 -3.82
CA HIS A 48 -6.95 1.42 -4.09
C HIS A 48 -6.53 -0.05 -4.06
N GLU A 49 -5.29 -0.40 -4.44
CA GLU A 49 -4.79 -1.78 -4.34
C GLU A 49 -4.57 -2.18 -2.88
N VAL A 50 -3.97 -1.27 -2.08
CA VAL A 50 -3.80 -1.49 -0.64
C VAL A 50 -5.16 -1.69 0.03
N GLU A 51 -6.14 -0.82 -0.25
CA GLU A 51 -7.49 -0.92 0.32
C GLU A 51 -8.20 -2.23 -0.08
N ALA A 52 -8.04 -2.66 -1.33
CA ALA A 52 -8.56 -3.95 -1.79
C ALA A 52 -7.94 -5.13 -1.01
N LEU A 53 -6.61 -5.14 -0.83
CA LEU A 53 -5.92 -6.19 -0.07
C LEU A 53 -6.30 -6.17 1.42
N ILE A 54 -6.46 -5.00 2.03
CA ILE A 54 -6.97 -4.87 3.40
C ILE A 54 -8.36 -5.50 3.50
N ASN A 55 -9.25 -5.19 2.57
CA ASN A 55 -10.61 -5.74 2.56
C ASN A 55 -10.62 -7.26 2.38
N ILE A 56 -9.74 -7.81 1.53
CA ILE A 56 -9.67 -9.26 1.27
C ILE A 56 -9.04 -10.03 2.44
N TYR A 57 -7.98 -9.51 3.04
CA TYR A 57 -7.13 -10.28 3.95
C TYR A 57 -7.22 -9.88 5.43
N LEU A 58 -7.70 -8.68 5.75
CA LEU A 58 -7.68 -8.13 7.12
C LEU A 58 -9.07 -7.77 7.67
N LYS A 59 -10.09 -7.56 6.83
CA LYS A 59 -11.44 -7.12 7.24
C LYS A 59 -12.54 -8.17 6.97
N ASN A 60 -12.24 -9.46 7.06
CA ASN A 60 -13.30 -10.48 7.12
C ASN A 60 -14.32 -10.17 8.21
#